data_AF-A0A7L3H9L5-F1
#
_entry.id   AF-A0A7L3H9L5-F1
#
_cell.length_a   1.000
_cell.length_b   1.000
_cell.length_c   1.000
_cell.angle_alpha   90.00
_cell.angle_beta   90.00
_cell.angle_gamma   90.00
#
_symmetry.space_group_name_H-M   'P 1'
#
loop_
_entity.id
_entity.type
_entity.pdbx_description
1 polymer ?
#
loop_
_entity_poly.entity_id
_entity_poly.type
_entity_poly.pdbx_seq_one_letter_code
_entity_poly.pdbx_strand_id
1 'polypeptide(L)' 'FPLHFRLFPGKRLPPSVYLLPPPPEEISGPRRSLSLTCLARGFFPETLDLHWQKNQEPLPSTSSSSTSASAVQTG' A
#
# COMPACT_ATOMS: atom_id res chain seq x y z
N PHE A 1 -5.09 -13.32 -29.94
CA PHE A 1 -5.23 -11.88 -29.60
C PHE A 1 -6.08 -11.78 -28.34
N PRO A 2 -5.48 -11.65 -27.14
CA PRO A 2 -6.24 -11.83 -25.91
C PRO A 2 -7.15 -10.62 -25.67
N LEU A 3 -8.41 -10.93 -25.31
CA LEU A 3 -9.54 -10.03 -25.12
C LEU A 3 -9.40 -9.04 -23.92
N HIS A 4 -8.23 -8.93 -23.30
CA HIS A 4 -7.99 -8.06 -22.15
C HIS A 4 -7.86 -6.57 -22.50
N PHE A 5 -7.57 -6.23 -23.76
CA PHE A 5 -7.32 -4.84 -24.17
C PHE A 5 -8.56 -4.06 -24.66
N ARG A 6 -9.79 -4.59 -24.53
CA ARG A 6 -11.01 -3.96 -25.08
C ARG A 6 -12.07 -3.53 -24.04
N LEU A 7 -11.68 -3.06 -22.87
CA LEU A 7 -12.58 -2.47 -21.87
C LEU A 7 -11.74 -1.44 -21.08
N PHE A 8 -11.86 -0.11 -21.12
CA PHE A 8 -12.77 0.90 -21.69
C PHE A 8 -11.96 2.22 -21.70
N PRO A 9 -12.10 3.12 -22.69
CA PRO A 9 -11.61 4.49 -22.53
C PRO A 9 -12.38 5.17 -21.37
N GLY A 10 -11.70 5.42 -20.25
CA GLY A 10 -12.19 6.33 -19.20
C GLY A 10 -12.90 5.73 -17.97
N LYS A 11 -12.93 4.41 -17.75
CA LYS A 11 -13.52 3.85 -16.51
C LYS A 11 -12.50 3.81 -15.37
N ARG A 12 -12.60 4.72 -14.40
CA ARG A 12 -11.82 4.66 -13.15
C ARG A 12 -12.40 3.58 -12.24
N LEU A 13 -11.55 2.69 -11.73
CA LEU A 13 -11.93 1.69 -10.75
C LEU A 13 -11.34 2.09 -9.39
N PRO A 14 -12.16 2.20 -8.33
CA PRO A 14 -11.66 2.51 -7.01
C PRO A 14 -10.81 1.35 -6.46
N PRO A 15 -9.69 1.63 -5.76
CA PRO A 15 -8.91 0.59 -5.11
C PRO A 15 -9.68 -0.05 -3.96
N SER A 16 -9.54 -1.36 -3.84
CA SER A 16 -9.78 -2.05 -2.57
C SER A 16 -8.53 -1.94 -1.71
N VAL A 17 -8.66 -1.29 -0.55
CA VAL A 17 -7.54 -1.03 0.37
C VAL A 17 -7.65 -1.91 1.60
N TYR A 18 -6.55 -2.58 1.94
CA TYR A 18 -6.42 -3.44 3.11
C TYR A 18 -5.21 -2.99 3.94
N LEU A 19 -5.42 -2.82 5.24
CA LEU A 19 -4.33 -2.56 6.18
C LEU A 19 -3.97 -3.87 6.87
N LEU A 20 -2.75 -4.35 6.64
CA LEU A 20 -2.25 -5.58 7.23
C LEU A 20 -1.52 -5.26 8.53
N PRO A 21 -1.80 -6.02 9.62
CA PRO A 21 -1.08 -5.84 10.87
C PRO A 21 0.37 -6.27 10.74
N PRO A 22 1.25 -5.82 11.65
CA PRO A 22 2.60 -6.36 11.76
C PRO A 22 2.53 -7.86 12.07
N PRO A 23 3.46 -8.67 11.58
CA PRO A 23 3.51 -10.08 11.91
C PRO A 23 3.73 -10.29 13.42
N PRO A 24 3.17 -11.35 14.02
CA PRO A 24 3.19 -11.56 15.47
C PRO A 24 4.61 -11.68 16.04
N GLU A 25 5.57 -12.14 15.23
CA GLU A 25 6.99 -12.20 15.59
C GLU A 25 7.61 -10.81 15.79
N GLU A 26 7.13 -9.77 15.08
CA GLU A 26 7.58 -8.39 15.29
C GLU A 26 6.93 -7.76 16.53
N ILE A 27 5.68 -8.13 16.82
CA ILE A 27 4.92 -7.63 17.97
C ILE A 27 5.46 -8.20 19.29
N SER A 28 5.78 -9.49 19.29
CA SER A 28 6.23 -10.22 20.49
C SER A 28 7.76 -10.26 20.63
N GLY A 29 8.48 -9.86 19.58
CA GLY A 29 9.94 -9.85 19.55
C GLY A 29 10.56 -8.60 20.20
N PRO A 30 11.89 -8.56 20.34
CA PRO A 30 12.61 -7.40 20.90
C PRO A 30 12.67 -6.19 19.95
N ARG A 31 11.91 -6.21 18.83
CA ARG A 31 11.96 -5.13 17.84
C ARG A 31 11.30 -3.89 18.41
N ARG A 32 12.01 -2.77 18.32
CA ARG A 32 11.53 -1.46 18.79
C ARG A 32 10.62 -0.76 17.78
N SER A 33 10.50 -1.33 16.58
CA SER A 33 9.76 -0.79 15.44
C SER A 33 8.87 -1.87 14.85
N LEU A 34 7.66 -1.47 14.46
CA LEU A 34 6.66 -2.33 13.83
C LEU A 34 6.44 -1.88 12.39
N SER A 35 6.30 -2.83 11.47
CA SER A 35 5.92 -2.54 10.10
C SER A 35 4.40 -2.65 9.90
N LEU A 36 3.81 -1.64 9.27
CA LEU A 36 2.42 -1.67 8.81
C LEU A 36 2.41 -1.70 7.29
N THR A 37 1.62 -2.60 6.71
CA THR A 37 1.55 -2.76 5.25
C THR A 37 0.18 -2.34 4.74
N CYS A 38 0.16 -1.41 3.79
CA CYS A 38 -1.04 -1.01 3.07
C CYS A 38 -1.06 -1.70 1.70
N LEU A 39 -2.12 -2.46 1.42
CA LEU A 39 -2.32 -3.18 0.17
C LEU A 39 -3.50 -2.57 -0.60
N ALA A 40 -3.23 -1.97 -1.76
CA ALA A 40 -4.25 -1.46 -2.68
C ALA A 40 -4.32 -2.36 -3.93
N ARG A 41 -5.52 -2.85 -4.28
CA ARG A 41 -5.71 -3.73 -5.46
C ARG A 41 -7.00 -3.44 -6.22
N GLY A 42 -7.04 -3.84 -7.48
CA GLY A 42 -8.25 -3.76 -8.33
C GLY A 42 -8.61 -2.34 -8.77
N PHE A 43 -7.62 -1.46 -8.93
CA PHE A 43 -7.81 -0.06 -9.27
C PHE A 43 -7.38 0.25 -10.70
N PHE A 44 -7.91 1.34 -11.25
CA PHE A 44 -7.53 1.88 -12.55
C PHE A 44 -7.72 3.41 -12.56
N PRO A 45 -6.78 4.21 -13.09
CA PRO A 45 -5.53 3.82 -13.78
C PRO A 45 -4.47 3.25 -12.83
N GLU A 46 -3.38 2.68 -13.35
CA GLU A 46 -2.29 2.05 -12.54
C GLU A 46 -1.49 3.03 -11.65
N THR A 47 -1.92 4.29 -11.53
CA THR A 47 -1.26 5.32 -10.71
C THR A 47 -2.09 5.65 -9.48
N LEU A 48 -1.47 5.54 -8.31
CA LEU A 48 -2.08 5.83 -7.01
C LEU A 48 -1.10 6.61 -6.12
N ASP A 49 -1.64 7.54 -5.35
CA ASP A 49 -0.92 8.21 -4.27
C ASP A 49 -1.41 7.67 -2.92
N LEU A 50 -0.47 7.18 -2.10
CA LEU A 50 -0.74 6.68 -0.75
C LEU A 50 -0.06 7.59 0.27
N HIS A 51 -0.82 8.05 1.26
CA HIS A 51 -0.32 8.87 2.35
C HIS A 51 -0.61 8.20 3.68
N TRP A 52 0.42 8.11 4.52
CA TRP A 52 0.26 7.66 5.89
C TRP A 52 -0.12 8.83 6.79
N GLN A 53 -1.10 8.59 7.66
CA GLN A 53 -1.53 9.53 8.68
C GLN A 53 -1.51 8.83 10.04
N LYS A 54 -1.07 9.54 11.08
CA LYS A 54 -1.14 9.08 12.47
C LYS A 54 -1.98 10.07 13.25
N ASN A 55 -3.08 9.61 13.85
CA ASN A 55 -4.01 10.48 14.58
C ASN A 55 -4.49 11.68 13.74
N GLN A 56 -4.81 11.45 12.46
CA GLN A 56 -5.23 12.47 11.49
C GLN A 56 -4.13 13.46 11.05
N GLU A 57 -2.92 13.36 11.62
CA GLU A 57 -1.77 14.14 11.19
C GLU A 57 -1.00 13.42 10.09
N PRO A 58 -0.66 14.08 8.96
CA PRO A 58 0.15 13.49 7.92
C PRO A 58 1.55 13.17 8.45
N LEU A 59 2.01 11.94 8.21
CA LEU A 59 3.38 11.59 8.53
C LEU A 59 4.32 12.28 7.53
N PRO A 60 5.46 12.84 7.97
CA PRO A 60 6.43 13.43 7.07
C PRO A 60 6.88 12.36 6.07
N SER A 61 6.57 12.60 4.79
CA SER A 61 7.04 11.78 3.69
C SER A 61 8.55 11.96 3.59
N THR A 62 9.28 10.99 4.14
CA THR A 62 10.75 10.76 4.16
C THR A 62 11.50 11.15 5.45
N SER A 63 12.28 10.17 5.94
CA SER A 63 13.35 10.23 6.96
C SER A 63 12.99 9.98 8.44
N SER A 64 13.00 8.70 8.87
CA SER A 64 13.87 8.27 9.99
C SER A 64 14.05 6.73 10.06
N SER A 65 15.23 6.30 9.58
CA SER A 65 15.91 5.00 9.73
C SER A 65 15.36 3.76 8.99
N SER A 66 16.14 3.33 7.99
CA SER A 66 16.13 2.00 7.33
C SER A 66 14.92 1.68 6.43
N THR A 67 15.06 2.02 5.16
CA THR A 67 14.12 1.79 4.06
C THR A 67 13.80 0.31 3.83
N SER A 68 12.54 -0.07 4.01
CA SER A 68 11.88 -1.11 3.20
C SER A 68 10.37 -0.84 3.13
N ALA A 69 10.00 0.26 2.47
CA ALA A 69 8.64 0.43 1.99
C ALA A 69 8.50 -0.44 0.73
N SER A 70 8.15 -1.71 0.90
CA SER A 70 7.84 -2.60 -0.23
C SER A 70 6.42 -2.30 -0.71
N ALA A 71 6.31 -1.58 -1.83
CA ALA A 71 5.09 -1.60 -2.62
C ALA A 71 4.92 -3.02 -3.17
N VAL A 72 3.94 -3.77 -2.67
CA VAL A 72 3.65 -5.11 -3.18
C VAL A 72 2.81 -4.96 -4.43
N GLN A 73 3.48 -5.06 -5.58
CA GLN A 73 2.84 -5.23 -6.88
C GLN A 73 2.51 -6.71 -7.08
N THR A 74 1.24 -7.06 -6.95
CA THR A 74 0.73 -8.34 -7.45
C THR A 74 0.04 -8.08 -8.77
N GLY A 75 0.68 -8.55 -9.85
CA GLY A 75 0.04 -8.70 -11.17
C GLY A 75 -1.03 -9.78 -11.19
#